data_AF-A0A3P3W5X2-F1
#
_entry.id   AF-A0A3P3W5X2-F1
#
_cell.length_a   1.000
_cell.length_b   1.000
_cell.length_c   1.000
_cell.angle_alpha   90.00
_cell.angle_beta   90.00
_cell.angle_gamma   90.00
#
_symmetry.space_group_name_H-M   'P 1'
#
loop_
_entity.id
_entity.type
_entity.pdbx_description
1 polymer ?
#
loop_
_entity_poly.entity_id
_entity_poly.type
_entity_poly.pdbx_seq_one_letter_code
_entity_poly.pdbx_strand_id
1 'polypeptide(L)' 'MNALVTYLGMVSPWQIALILAVVLLLFGGKKIPELMKGLGSGIKEFKDATKEENAKQENSSNTDSETKK' A
#
# COMPACT_ATOMS: atom_id res chain seq x y z
N MET A 1 32.76 13.24 15.30
CA MET A 1 31.43 13.31 15.94
C MET A 1 30.35 13.13 14.87
N ASN A 2 30.17 11.92 14.35
CA ASN A 2 29.25 11.67 13.22
C ASN A 2 28.20 10.59 13.55
N ALA A 3 28.33 9.90 14.70
CA ALA A 3 27.43 8.82 15.11
C ALA A 3 25.97 9.26 15.33
N LEU A 4 25.76 10.51 15.79
CA LEU A 4 24.42 11.09 15.95
C LEU A 4 23.73 11.34 14.60
N VAL A 5 24.47 11.79 13.58
CA VAL A 5 23.93 12.05 12.24
C VAL A 5 23.58 10.74 11.52
N THR A 6 24.37 9.68 11.74
CA THR A 6 24.09 8.31 11.24
C THR A 6 22.83 7.68 11.86
N TYR A 7 22.40 8.14 13.03
CA TYR A 7 21.20 7.65 13.71
C TYR A 7 19.94 8.48 13.38
N LEU A 8 20.08 9.79 13.16
CA LEU A 8 18.93 10.70 13.06
C LEU A 8 18.60 11.19 11.64
N GLY A 9 19.58 11.25 10.73
CA GLY A 9 19.42 12.03 9.49
C GLY A 9 19.14 11.23 8.23
N MET A 10 19.72 10.04 8.12
CA MET A 10 19.58 9.18 6.94
C MET A 10 19.74 7.76 7.42
N VAL A 11 18.64 7.01 7.48
CA VAL A 11 18.69 5.56 7.72
C VAL A 11 19.56 4.99 6.60
N SER A 12 20.79 4.65 6.92
CA SER A 12 21.77 4.18 5.95
C SER A 12 21.22 2.89 5.34
N PRO A 13 21.31 2.70 4.00
CA PRO A 13 20.86 1.47 3.35
C PRO A 13 21.40 0.20 4.02
N TRP A 14 22.58 0.29 4.64
CA TRP A 14 23.20 -0.78 5.39
C TRP A 14 22.41 -1.22 6.62
N GLN A 15 21.81 -0.29 7.38
CA GLN A 15 21.01 -0.61 8.57
C GLN A 15 19.69 -1.28 8.18
N ILE A 16 19.05 -0.79 7.11
CA ILE A 16 17.82 -1.38 6.56
C ILE A 16 18.09 -2.81 6.07
N ALA A 17 19.21 -3.04 5.37
CA ALA A 17 19.62 -4.37 4.93
C ALA A 17 19.85 -5.33 6.11
N LEU A 18 20.47 -4.86 7.20
CA LEU A 18 20.67 -5.64 8.43
C LEU A 18 19.35 -6.03 9.08
N ILE A 19 18.40 -5.09 9.19
CA ILE A 19 17.07 -5.36 9.75
C ILE A 19 16.31 -6.37 8.87
N LEU A 20 16.33 -6.18 7.55
CA LEU A 20 15.74 -7.13 6.60
C LEU A 20 16.36 -8.52 6.73
N ALA A 21 17.67 -8.63 6.89
CA ALA A 21 18.36 -9.90 7.08
C ALA A 21 17.89 -10.61 8.36
N VAL A 22 17.76 -9.90 9.48
CA VAL A 22 17.24 -10.46 10.75
C VAL A 22 15.78 -10.91 10.61
N VAL A 23 14.92 -10.08 10.00
CA VAL A 23 13.53 -10.41 9.73
C VAL A 23 13.42 -11.65 8.82
N LEU A 24 14.25 -11.73 7.77
CA LEU A 24 14.33 -12.89 6.89
C LEU A 24 14.83 -14.14 7.61
N LEU A 25 15.69 -14.02 8.62
CA LEU A 25 16.15 -15.15 9.42
C LEU A 25 15.05 -15.68 10.35
N LEU A 26 14.28 -14.78 10.96
CA LEU A 26 13.20 -15.12 11.91
C LEU A 26 11.96 -15.66 11.20
N PHE A 27 11.55 -15.01 10.11
CA PHE A 27 10.33 -15.35 9.39
C PHE A 27 10.58 -16.26 8.18
N GLY A 28 11.82 -16.35 7.69
CA GLY A 28 12.18 -17.06 6.47
C GLY A 28 11.88 -16.24 5.20
N GLY A 29 12.71 -16.41 4.17
CA GLY A 29 12.59 -15.68 2.90
C GLY A 29 11.29 -15.91 2.11
N LYS A 30 10.52 -16.94 2.46
CA LYS A 30 9.25 -17.27 1.79
C LYS A 30 8.03 -16.59 2.41
N LYS A 31 8.05 -16.22 3.70
CA LYS A 31 6.87 -15.70 4.40
C LYS A 31 6.55 -14.26 4.05
N ILE A 32 7.57 -13.41 3.89
CA ILE A 32 7.40 -12.01 3.49
C ILE A 32 6.68 -11.86 2.13
N PRO A 33 7.10 -12.51 1.04
CA PRO A 33 6.41 -12.40 -0.24
C PRO A 33 5.03 -13.06 -0.24
N GLU A 34 4.82 -14.13 0.52
CA GLU A 34 3.52 -14.79 0.69
C GLU A 34 2.50 -13.84 1.36
N LEU A 35 2.92 -13.13 2.42
CA LEU A 35 2.11 -12.11 3.10
C LEU A 35 1.86 -10.88 2.23
N MET A 36 2.88 -10.38 1.52
CA MET A 36 2.72 -9.25 0.59
C MET A 36 1.76 -9.58 -0.54
N LYS A 37 1.79 -10.81 -1.06
CA LYS A 37 0.89 -11.26 -2.12
C LYS A 37 -0.56 -11.34 -1.63
N GLY A 38 -0.79 -11.87 -0.44
CA GLY A 38 -2.12 -11.87 0.19
C GLY A 38 -2.65 -10.47 0.49
N LEU A 39 -1.83 -9.61 1.10
CA LEU A 39 -2.20 -8.22 1.40
C LEU A 39 -2.44 -7.40 0.12
N GLY A 40 -1.63 -7.62 -0.91
CA GLY A 40 -1.73 -6.94 -2.20
C GLY A 40 -3.01 -7.30 -2.96
N SER A 41 -3.41 -8.57 -2.95
CA SER A 41 -4.71 -9.00 -3.51
C SER A 41 -5.87 -8.33 -2.77
N GLY A 42 -5.85 -8.33 -1.43
CA GLY A 42 -6.90 -7.69 -0.64
C GLY A 42 -7.01 -6.18 -0.85
N ILE A 43 -5.88 -5.46 -0.93
CA ILE A 43 -5.87 -4.02 -1.28
C ILE A 43 -6.42 -3.79 -2.69
N LYS A 44 -6.12 -4.68 -3.63
CA LYS A 44 -6.58 -4.57 -5.03
C LYS A 44 -8.08 -4.76 -5.12
N GLU A 45 -8.61 -5.82 -4.52
CA GLU A 45 -10.06 -6.11 -4.46
C GLU A 45 -10.81 -4.99 -3.74
N PHE A 46 -10.27 -4.46 -2.63
CA PHE A 46 -10.84 -3.31 -1.93
C PHE A 46 -10.91 -2.07 -2.83
N LYS A 47 -9.83 -1.76 -3.54
CA LYS A 47 -9.78 -0.62 -4.46
C LYS A 47 -10.73 -0.79 -5.64
N ASP A 48 -10.82 -1.98 -6.21
CA ASP A 48 -11.69 -2.28 -7.34
C ASP A 48 -13.18 -2.12 -6.93
N ALA A 49 -13.57 -2.65 -5.76
CA ALA A 49 -14.92 -2.50 -5.20
C ALA A 49 -15.27 -1.03 -4.89
N THR A 50 -14.35 -0.27 -4.28
CA THR A 50 -14.55 1.17 -4.04
C THR A 50 -14.69 1.94 -5.36
N LYS A 51 -13.95 1.56 -6.40
CA LYS A 51 -14.01 2.25 -7.70
C LYS A 51 -15.34 2.01 -8.42
N GLU A 52 -15.87 0.78 -8.36
CA GLU A 52 -17.19 0.46 -8.90
C GLU A 52 -18.31 1.21 -8.15
N GLU A 53 -18.21 1.35 -6.82
CA GLU A 53 -19.15 2.13 -6.04
C GLU A 53 -19.12 3.62 -6.43
N ASN A 54 -17.94 4.21 -6.57
CA ASN A 54 -17.78 5.60 -6.99
C ASN A 54 -18.30 5.84 -8.43
N ALA A 55 -18.01 4.93 -9.36
CA ALA A 55 -18.51 5.01 -10.75
C ALA A 55 -20.04 4.87 -10.84
N LYS A 56 -20.66 4.15 -9.90
CA LYS A 56 -22.11 4.02 -9.78
C LYS A 56 -22.76 5.26 -9.17
N GLN A 57 -22.06 6.01 -8.32
CA GLN A 57 -22.54 7.28 -7.79
C GLN A 57 -22.42 8.43 -8.81
N GLU A 58 -21.36 8.51 -9.62
CA GLU A 58 -21.22 9.54 -10.67
C GLU A 58 -22.26 9.44 -11.81
N ASN A 59 -22.78 8.24 -12.10
CA ASN A 59 -23.83 8.06 -13.13
C ASN A 59 -25.26 8.35 -12.62
N SER A 60 -25.46 8.60 -11.32
CA SER A 60 -26.79 8.97 -10.79
C SER A 60 -26.98 10.48 -10.63
N SER A 61 -25.98 11.32 -10.94
CA SER A 61 -26.10 12.79 -10.83
C SER A 61 -26.16 13.53 -12.17
N ASN A 62 -26.33 12.82 -13.30
CA ASN A 62 -26.37 13.44 -14.65
C ASN A 62 -27.62 13.08 -15.47
N THR A 63 -28.70 12.67 -14.81
CA THR A 63 -30.00 12.42 -15.48
C THR A 63 -31.10 13.07 -14.66
N ASP A 64 -31.12 14.42 -14.60
CA ASP A 64 -32.26 15.19 -14.07
C ASP A 64 -32.29 16.64 -14.62
N SER A 65 -31.94 16.86 -15.89
CA SER A 65 -32.07 18.20 -16.51
C SER A 65 -32.50 18.25 -17.99
N GLU A 66 -33.19 17.24 -18.53
CA GLU A 66 -33.80 17.33 -19.86
C GLU A 66 -35.16 16.61 -19.97
N THR A 67 -36.14 16.89 -19.10
CA THR A 67 -37.56 16.66 -19.45
C THR A 67 -38.57 17.48 -18.63
N LYS A 68 -38.51 18.82 -18.65
CA LYS A 68 -39.70 19.69 -18.48
C LYS A 68 -39.35 21.18 -18.62
N LYS A 69 -39.50 21.74 -19.82
CA LYS A 69 -40.27 22.98 -20.05
C LYS A 69 -40.43 23.28 -21.53
#